data_AF-A0A0F9HHE3-F1
#
_entry.id   AF-A0A0F9HHE3-F1
#
_cell.length_a   1.000
_cell.length_b   1.000
_cell.length_c   1.000
_cell.angle_alpha   90.00
_cell.angle_beta   90.00
_cell.angle_gamma   90.00
#
_symmetry.space_group_name_H-M   'P 1'
#
loop_
_entity.id
_entity.type
_entity.pdbx_description
1 polymer ?
#
loop_
_entity_poly.entity_id
_entity_poly.type
_entity_poly.pdbx_seq_one_letter_code
_entity_poly.pdbx_strand_id
1 'polypeptide(L)'
;MNKRKPKFLDQLSGVMRLKHYSIKTEKSYVHWGRRFILFHKKRHPQEMGAPEVQAFLNYLAVDQHVSASTQNQALNALVFLYKHVIKKELGTINAIRARRPKRLPVVLTREETQKILSLLSGGNHLMASMLYGSGLRLMECLRLRIARSWACVFVFGSKTLIFQANTL
;
A
#
# COMPACT_ATOMS: atom_id res chain seq x y z
N MET A 1 -29.23 -2.21 21.40
CA MET A 1 -28.01 -2.67 20.70
C MET A 1 -26.82 -2.56 21.67
N ASN A 2 -26.24 -3.70 22.03
CA ASN A 2 -25.17 -3.81 23.02
C ASN A 2 -23.88 -3.12 22.50
N LYS A 3 -23.66 -1.83 22.84
CA LYS A 3 -22.46 -1.08 22.49
C LYS A 3 -21.28 -1.59 23.33
N ARG A 4 -20.78 -2.78 23.00
CA ARG A 4 -19.45 -3.23 23.46
C ARG A 4 -18.46 -2.15 23.06
N LYS A 5 -17.64 -1.68 24.01
CA LYS A 5 -16.58 -0.70 23.73
C LYS A 5 -15.79 -1.19 22.50
N PRO A 6 -15.64 -0.38 21.43
CA PRO A 6 -15.00 -0.82 20.21
C PRO A 6 -13.58 -1.29 20.55
N LYS A 7 -13.20 -2.47 20.03
CA LYS A 7 -11.85 -2.99 20.26
C LYS A 7 -10.85 -1.94 19.78
N PHE A 8 -9.67 -1.89 20.39
CA PHE A 8 -8.65 -0.89 20.05
C PHE A 8 -8.34 -0.82 18.54
N LEU A 9 -8.35 -1.97 17.86
CA LEU A 9 -8.17 -2.05 16.40
C LEU A 9 -9.39 -1.54 15.59
N ASP A 10 -10.59 -1.63 16.15
CA ASP A 10 -11.80 -1.06 15.55
C ASP A 10 -11.79 0.46 15.65
N GLN A 11 -11.23 1.01 16.74
CA GLN A 11 -11.01 2.45 16.90
C GLN A 11 -10.02 2.98 15.86
N LEU A 12 -8.91 2.26 15.63
CA LEU A 12 -7.97 2.58 14.55
C LEU A 12 -8.66 2.61 13.19
N SER A 13 -9.46 1.58 12.88
CA SER A 13 -10.20 1.48 11.62
C SER A 13 -11.20 2.63 11.46
N GLY A 14 -11.93 2.98 12.53
CA GLY A 14 -12.85 4.12 12.55
C GLY A 14 -12.17 5.45 12.23
N VAL A 15 -11.03 5.72 12.88
CA VAL A 15 -10.24 6.95 12.62
C VAL A 15 -9.72 7.00 11.18
N MET A 16 -9.28 5.87 10.62
CA MET A 16 -8.81 5.79 9.24
C MET A 16 -9.93 6.05 8.22
N ARG A 17 -11.14 5.53 8.48
CA ARG A 17 -12.31 5.76 7.63
C ARG A 17 -12.77 7.22 7.67
N LEU A 18 -12.75 7.84 8.86
CA LEU A 18 -13.04 9.28 9.01
C LEU A 18 -12.05 10.16 8.25
N LYS A 19 -10.79 9.72 8.13
CA LYS A 19 -9.76 10.40 7.33
C LYS A 19 -9.73 9.97 5.86
N HIS A 20 -10.74 9.22 5.39
CA HIS A 20 -10.88 8.76 4.01
C HIS A 20 -9.67 7.98 3.46
N TYR A 21 -8.97 7.23 4.32
CA TYR A 21 -7.91 6.35 3.85
C TYR A 21 -8.48 5.18 3.03
N SER A 22 -7.67 4.68 2.10
CA SER A 22 -8.06 3.50 1.31
C SER A 22 -8.21 2.26 2.21
N ILE A 23 -9.16 1.39 1.85
CA ILE A 23 -9.39 0.11 2.54
C ILE A 23 -8.11 -0.75 2.58
N LYS A 24 -7.26 -0.65 1.55
CA LYS A 24 -5.96 -1.35 1.53
C LYS A 24 -5.04 -0.83 2.62
N THR A 25 -4.97 0.50 2.79
CA THR A 25 -4.18 1.14 3.84
C THR A 25 -4.72 0.79 5.23
N GLU A 26 -6.04 0.80 5.42
CA GLU A 26 -6.71 0.35 6.65
C GLU A 26 -6.27 -1.06 7.03
N LYS A 27 -6.40 -2.02 6.12
CA LYS A 27 -6.00 -3.42 6.36
C LYS A 27 -4.51 -3.54 6.73
N SER A 28 -3.63 -2.85 6.02
CA SER A 28 -2.19 -2.89 6.30
C SER A 28 -1.88 -2.30 7.68
N TYR A 29 -2.52 -1.19 8.07
CA TYR A 29 -2.23 -0.52 9.33
C TYR A 29 -2.79 -1.31 10.52
N VAL A 30 -4.00 -1.87 10.39
CA VAL A 30 -4.58 -2.77 11.38
C VAL A 30 -3.71 -4.02 11.55
N HIS A 31 -3.18 -4.57 10.45
CA HIS A 31 -2.26 -5.70 10.51
C HIS A 31 -0.99 -5.37 11.32
N TRP A 32 -0.35 -4.23 11.04
CA TRP A 32 0.84 -3.80 11.78
C TRP A 32 0.55 -3.49 13.25
N GLY A 33 -0.56 -2.82 13.55
CA GLY A 33 -0.99 -2.57 14.92
C GLY A 33 -1.22 -3.87 15.70
N ARG A 34 -1.84 -4.87 15.07
CA ARG A 34 -2.03 -6.20 15.68
C ARG A 34 -0.70 -6.90 15.94
N ARG A 35 0.23 -6.91 14.98
CA ARG A 35 1.55 -7.53 15.16
C ARG A 35 2.34 -6.87 16.30
N PHE A 36 2.28 -5.55 16.38
CA PHE A 36 2.94 -4.79 17.46
C PHE A 36 2.39 -5.16 18.84
N ILE A 37 1.07 -5.22 19.00
CA ILE A 37 0.43 -5.63 20.26
C ILE A 37 0.80 -7.07 20.63
N LEU A 38 0.84 -7.97 19.65
CA LEU A 38 1.21 -9.38 19.89
C LEU A 38 2.68 -9.53 20.29
N PHE A 39 3.58 -8.78 19.68
CA PHE A 39 5.01 -8.78 20.04
C PHE A 39 5.22 -8.35 21.50
N HIS A 40 4.47 -7.35 21.96
CA HIS A 40 4.51 -6.86 23.34
C HIS A 40 3.57 -7.62 24.30
N LYS A 41 3.26 -8.89 24.03
CA LYS A 41 2.44 -9.76 24.89
C LYS A 41 1.07 -9.18 25.27
N LYS A 42 0.41 -8.49 24.33
CA LYS A 42 -0.89 -7.82 24.52
C LYS A 42 -0.89 -6.64 25.50
N ARG A 43 0.27 -6.06 25.80
CA ARG A 43 0.36 -4.78 26.53
C ARG A 43 -0.34 -3.67 25.76
N HIS A 44 -0.98 -2.75 26.48
CA HIS A 44 -1.75 -1.69 25.84
C HIS A 44 -0.81 -0.62 25.24
N PRO A 45 -0.99 -0.20 23.97
CA PRO A 45 -0.10 0.78 23.33
C PRO A 45 0.04 2.13 24.03
N GLN A 46 -0.89 2.51 24.92
CA GLN A 46 -0.78 3.72 25.75
C GLN A 46 0.38 3.66 26.75
N GLU A 47 0.68 2.47 27.28
CA GLU A 47 1.77 2.23 28.24
C GLU A 47 3.14 2.16 27.56
N MET A 48 3.16 2.16 26.23
CA MET A 48 4.35 2.02 25.41
C MET A 48 4.69 3.36 24.73
N GLY A 49 5.91 3.47 24.21
CA GLY A 49 6.39 4.68 23.55
C GLY A 49 7.44 4.38 22.47
N ALA A 50 8.33 5.34 22.27
CA ALA A 50 9.41 5.22 21.31
C ALA A 50 10.30 3.97 21.49
N PRO A 51 10.71 3.55 22.70
CA PRO A 51 11.61 2.41 22.84
C PRO A 51 10.95 1.09 22.41
N GLU A 52 9.66 0.88 22.72
CA GLU A 52 8.94 -0.32 22.29
C GLU A 52 8.70 -0.36 20.79
N VAL A 53 8.48 0.80 20.16
CA VAL A 53 8.39 0.91 18.70
C VAL A 53 9.73 0.60 18.06
N GLN A 54 10.83 1.12 18.59
CA GLN A 54 12.18 0.83 18.09
C GLN A 54 12.54 -0.65 18.25
N ALA A 55 12.25 -1.26 19.40
CA ALA A 55 12.46 -2.69 19.64
C ALA A 55 11.68 -3.55 18.64
N PHE A 56 10.42 -3.22 18.36
CA PHE A 56 9.63 -3.92 17.37
C PHE A 56 10.18 -3.77 15.94
N LEU A 57 10.62 -2.57 15.55
CA LEU A 57 11.20 -2.34 14.23
C LEU A 57 12.55 -3.02 14.05
N ASN A 58 13.34 -3.13 15.13
CA ASN A 58 14.58 -3.90 15.12
C ASN A 58 14.30 -5.40 15.01
N TYR A 59 13.33 -5.94 15.75
CA TYR A 59 12.89 -7.32 15.61
C TYR A 59 12.45 -7.65 14.18
N LEU A 60 11.73 -6.73 13.52
CA LEU A 60 11.35 -6.92 12.13
C LEU A 60 12.57 -6.97 11.19
N ALA A 61 13.59 -6.14 11.44
CA ALA A 61 14.76 -6.07 10.59
C ALA A 61 15.74 -7.24 10.81
N VAL A 62 15.97 -7.62 12.07
CA VAL A 62 16.99 -8.60 12.46
C VAL A 62 16.42 -10.02 12.44
N ASP A 63 15.33 -10.29 13.16
CA ASP A 63 14.79 -11.64 13.32
C ASP A 63 13.91 -12.07 12.14
N GLN A 64 13.15 -11.13 11.58
CA GLN A 64 12.21 -11.41 10.48
C GLN A 64 12.78 -11.05 9.09
N HIS A 65 13.99 -10.49 9.04
CA HIS A 65 14.68 -10.09 7.81
C HIS A 65 13.80 -9.32 6.81
N VAL A 66 12.90 -8.46 7.31
CA VAL A 66 11.96 -7.77 6.41
C VAL A 66 12.65 -6.71 5.57
N SER A 67 12.14 -6.49 4.36
CA SER A 67 12.65 -5.42 3.50
C SER A 67 12.47 -4.03 4.13
N ALA A 68 13.33 -3.09 3.76
CA ALA A 68 13.20 -1.68 4.11
C ALA A 68 11.80 -1.08 3.83
N SER A 69 11.18 -1.50 2.73
CA SER A 69 9.85 -1.00 2.36
C SER A 69 8.76 -1.53 3.28
N THR A 70 8.95 -2.74 3.82
CA THR A 70 8.04 -3.37 4.77
C THR A 70 8.20 -2.73 6.15
N GLN A 71 9.45 -2.52 6.59
CA GLN A 71 9.76 -1.81 7.85
C GLN A 71 9.19 -0.39 7.85
N ASN A 72 9.33 0.36 6.76
CA ASN A 72 8.75 1.70 6.64
C ASN A 72 7.21 1.70 6.69
N GLN A 73 6.55 0.69 6.12
CA GLN A 73 5.10 0.55 6.26
C GLN A 73 4.69 0.30 7.72
N ALA A 74 5.43 -0.55 8.43
CA ALA A 74 5.20 -0.78 9.85
C ALA A 74 5.41 0.50 10.68
N LEU A 75 6.51 1.23 10.45
CA LEU A 75 6.79 2.51 11.11
C LEU A 75 5.66 3.52 10.87
N ASN A 76 5.24 3.71 9.62
CA ASN A 76 4.18 4.66 9.29
C ASN A 76 2.84 4.29 9.94
N ALA A 77 2.53 3.00 10.03
CA ALA A 77 1.34 2.53 10.72
C ALA A 77 1.39 2.82 12.23
N LEU A 78 2.54 2.62 12.87
CA LEU A 78 2.73 2.91 14.29
C LEU A 78 2.71 4.41 14.58
N VAL A 79 3.40 5.22 13.78
CA VAL A 79 3.37 6.68 13.91
C VAL A 79 1.93 7.19 13.76
N PHE A 80 1.16 6.67 12.80
CA PHE A 80 -0.25 7.01 12.65
C PHE A 80 -1.07 6.61 13.88
N LEU A 81 -0.87 5.40 14.40
CA LEU A 81 -1.56 4.91 15.60
C LEU A 81 -1.33 5.85 16.79
N TYR A 82 -0.07 6.20 17.08
CA TYR A 82 0.26 7.05 18.21
C TYR A 82 -0.22 8.48 18.04
N LYS A 83 -0.08 9.06 16.84
CA LYS A 83 -0.51 10.42 16.54
C LYS A 83 -2.04 10.59 16.58
N HIS A 84 -2.79 9.65 16.01
CA HIS A 84 -4.22 9.85 15.78
C HIS A 84 -5.15 9.08 16.72
N VAL A 85 -4.73 7.92 17.24
CA VAL A 85 -5.56 7.13 18.16
C VAL A 85 -5.18 7.42 19.61
N ILE A 86 -3.88 7.35 19.92
CA ILE A 86 -3.37 7.52 21.29
C ILE A 86 -3.17 9.00 21.66
N LYS A 87 -2.99 9.87 20.65
CA LYS A 87 -2.66 11.30 20.81
C LYS A 87 -1.41 11.55 21.67
N LYS A 88 -0.42 10.67 21.52
CA LYS A 88 0.88 10.77 22.19
C LYS A 88 1.95 10.98 21.13
N GLU A 89 2.80 11.98 21.34
CA GLU A 89 3.93 12.23 20.45
C GLU A 89 5.01 11.19 20.72
N LEU A 90 5.30 10.38 19.70
CA LEU A 90 6.52 9.59 19.68
C LEU A 90 7.65 10.55 19.36
N GLY A 91 8.63 10.65 20.26
CA GLY A 91 9.88 11.37 19.98
C GLY A 91 10.66 10.73 18.81
N THR A 92 11.93 11.11 18.64
CA THR A 92 12.77 10.63 17.54
C THR A 92 12.98 9.12 17.60
N ILE A 93 12.39 8.37 16.67
CA ILE A 93 12.59 6.92 16.54
C ILE A 93 13.83 6.68 15.68
N ASN A 94 14.94 6.33 16.32
CA ASN A 94 16.18 5.92 15.64
C ASN A 94 16.11 4.44 15.23
N ALA A 95 15.19 4.11 14.32
CA ALA A 95 15.19 2.78 13.70
C ALA A 95 16.25 2.75 12.59
N ILE A 96 17.13 1.75 12.64
CA ILE A 96 18.11 1.50 11.57
C ILE A 96 17.31 1.25 10.29
N ARG A 97 17.24 2.25 9.41
CA ARG A 97 16.59 2.13 8.12
C ARG A 97 17.44 1.23 7.25
N ALA A 98 16.90 0.07 6.88
CA ALA A 98 17.51 -0.73 5.82
C ALA A 98 17.58 0.12 4.54
N ARG A 99 18.77 0.23 3.94
CA ARG A 99 18.98 1.02 2.72
C ARG A 99 18.24 0.34 1.58
N ARG A 100 17.36 1.07 0.88
CA ARG A 100 16.58 0.53 -0.23
C ARG A 100 17.52 0.28 -1.41
N PRO A 101 17.70 -0.96 -1.91
CA PRO A 101 18.43 -1.15 -3.15
C PRO A 101 17.62 -0.49 -4.28
N LYS A 102 18.26 0.40 -5.04
CA LYS A 102 17.66 0.94 -6.28
C LYS A 102 17.52 -0.23 -7.25
N ARG A 103 16.29 -0.72 -7.44
CA ARG A 103 16.00 -1.64 -8.54
C ARG A 103 15.92 -0.81 -9.80
N LEU A 104 16.83 -1.04 -10.73
CA LEU A 104 16.67 -0.55 -12.08
C LEU A 104 15.43 -1.25 -12.67
N PRO A 105 14.49 -0.51 -13.28
CA PRO A 105 13.38 -1.15 -13.96
C PRO A 105 13.94 -2.04 -15.06
N VAL A 106 13.62 -3.33 -15.02
CA VAL A 106 13.91 -4.23 -16.13
C VAL A 106 12.88 -3.90 -17.22
N VAL A 107 13.34 -3.25 -18.28
CA VAL A 107 12.51 -2.91 -19.43
C VAL A 107 12.66 -4.03 -20.45
N LEU A 108 11.54 -4.60 -20.89
CA LEU A 108 11.52 -5.58 -21.97
C LEU A 108 11.79 -4.89 -23.30
N THR A 109 12.56 -5.54 -24.16
CA THR A 109 12.74 -5.09 -25.55
C THR A 109 11.45 -5.25 -26.34
N ARG A 110 11.36 -4.56 -27.50
CA ARG A 110 10.20 -4.67 -28.39
C ARG A 110 9.98 -6.11 -28.86
N GLU A 111 11.06 -6.83 -29.14
CA GLU A 111 11.03 -8.22 -29.62
C GLU A 111 10.55 -9.19 -28.53
N GLU A 112 11.06 -9.06 -27.31
CA GLU A 112 10.60 -9.86 -26.16
C GLU A 112 9.11 -9.60 -25.87
N THR A 113 8.69 -8.35 -25.96
CA THR A 113 7.28 -7.99 -25.76
C THR A 113 6.40 -8.62 -26.82
N GLN A 114 6.81 -8.58 -28.11
CA GLN A 114 6.05 -9.22 -29.19
C GLN A 114 5.97 -10.74 -29.02
N LYS A 115 7.06 -11.39 -28.59
CA LYS A 115 7.08 -12.84 -28.28
C LYS A 115 6.14 -13.19 -27.12
N ILE A 116 6.06 -12.35 -26.09
CA ILE A 116 5.13 -12.56 -24.99
C ILE A 116 3.68 -12.37 -25.44
N LEU A 117 3.41 -11.31 -26.22
CA LEU A 117 2.06 -11.02 -26.72
C LEU A 117 1.54 -12.11 -27.67
N SER A 118 2.41 -12.72 -28.49
CA SER A 118 2.02 -13.81 -29.40
C SER A 118 1.66 -15.12 -28.68
N LEU A 119 2.17 -15.32 -27.46
CA LEU A 119 1.86 -16.48 -26.62
C LEU A 119 0.57 -16.29 -25.79
N LEU A 120 0.06 -15.06 -25.68
CA LEU A 120 -1.17 -14.75 -24.97
C LEU A 120 -2.38 -14.83 -25.90
N SER A 121 -3.49 -15.37 -25.41
CA SER A 121 -4.75 -15.48 -26.15
C SER A 121 -5.94 -14.88 -25.38
N GLY A 122 -6.99 -14.51 -26.12
CA GLY A 122 -8.24 -13.99 -25.58
C GLY A 122 -8.10 -12.67 -24.80
N GLY A 123 -8.80 -12.57 -23.66
CA GLY A 123 -8.81 -11.35 -22.84
C GLY A 123 -7.44 -10.95 -22.29
N ASN A 124 -6.54 -11.91 -22.05
CA ASN A 124 -5.18 -11.64 -21.55
C ASN A 124 -4.32 -10.94 -22.60
N HIS A 125 -4.48 -11.29 -23.88
CA HIS A 125 -3.81 -10.61 -24.98
C HIS A 125 -4.27 -9.15 -25.06
N LEU A 126 -5.58 -8.91 -25.02
CA LEU A 126 -6.13 -7.55 -25.08
C LEU A 126 -5.65 -6.69 -23.89
N MET A 127 -5.69 -7.24 -22.67
CA MET A 127 -5.20 -6.55 -21.47
C MET A 127 -3.70 -6.24 -21.56
N ALA A 128 -2.87 -7.20 -21.99
CA ALA A 128 -1.43 -6.99 -22.14
C ALA A 128 -1.10 -5.95 -23.21
N SER A 129 -1.80 -5.99 -24.36
CA SER A 129 -1.65 -5.00 -25.43
C SER A 129 -2.09 -3.59 -24.98
N MET A 130 -3.17 -3.47 -24.20
CA MET A 130 -3.58 -2.19 -23.62
C MET A 130 -2.55 -1.66 -22.62
N LEU A 131 -2.08 -2.49 -21.70
CA LEU A 131 -1.06 -2.12 -20.71
C LEU A 131 0.23 -1.62 -21.39
N TYR A 132 0.68 -2.32 -22.45
CA TYR A 132 1.86 -1.95 -23.21
C TYR A 132 1.65 -0.67 -24.05
N GLY A 133 0.54 -0.59 -24.81
CA GLY A 133 0.29 0.51 -25.75
C GLY A 133 -0.08 1.84 -25.09
N SER A 134 -0.68 1.82 -23.89
CA SER A 134 -1.13 3.02 -23.18
C SER A 134 -0.41 3.28 -21.86
N GLY A 135 0.50 2.41 -21.45
CA GLY A 135 1.28 2.55 -20.21
C GLY A 135 0.44 2.51 -18.93
N LEU A 136 -0.78 1.97 -18.99
CA LEU A 136 -1.67 1.88 -17.84
C LEU A 136 -1.10 0.99 -16.74
N ARG A 137 -1.43 1.29 -15.49
CA ARG A 137 -1.21 0.33 -14.40
C ARG A 137 -2.22 -0.81 -14.50
N LEU A 138 -1.85 -1.99 -14.01
CA LEU A 138 -2.74 -3.16 -13.95
C LEU A 138 -4.12 -2.84 -13.36
N MET A 139 -4.16 -2.12 -12.24
CA MET A 139 -5.43 -1.75 -11.59
C MET A 139 -6.23 -0.69 -12.35
N GLU A 140 -5.59 0.09 -13.21
CA GLU A 140 -6.26 1.05 -14.09
C GLU A 140 -6.91 0.30 -15.26
N CYS A 141 -6.18 -0.62 -15.90
CA CYS A 141 -6.71 -1.52 -16.95
C CYS A 141 -7.91 -2.34 -16.47
N LEU A 142 -7.84 -2.91 -15.25
CA LEU A 142 -8.93 -3.71 -14.68
C LEU A 142 -10.17 -2.89 -14.28
N ARG A 143 -10.04 -1.57 -14.15
CA ARG A 143 -11.14 -0.67 -13.76
C ARG A 143 -11.64 0.20 -14.90
N LEU A 144 -11.19 -0.07 -16.12
CA LEU A 144 -11.69 0.60 -17.31
C LEU A 144 -13.20 0.40 -17.41
N ARG A 145 -13.90 1.50 -17.67
CA ARG A 145 -15.33 1.52 -17.94
C ARG A 145 -15.53 2.10 -19.32
N ILE A 146 -16.41 1.49 -20.09
CA ILE A 146 -16.78 1.99 -21.42
C ILE A 146 -17.52 3.31 -21.23
N ALA A 147 -16.88 4.41 -21.58
CA ALA A 147 -17.52 5.71 -21.69
C ALA A 147 -17.96 5.91 -23.15
N ARG A 148 -19.13 6.53 -23.34
CA ARG A 148 -19.82 6.68 -24.63
C ARG A 148 -19.20 7.74 -25.55
N SER A 149 -17.88 7.95 -25.47
CA SER A 149 -17.15 8.93 -26.28
C SER A 149 -16.13 8.20 -27.15
N TRP A 150 -16.25 8.41 -28.45
CA TRP A 150 -15.76 7.53 -29.52
C TRP A 150 -14.24 7.54 -29.73
N ALA A 151 -13.45 8.19 -28.87
CA ALA A 151 -12.01 8.35 -29.09
C ALA A 151 -11.15 8.41 -27.81
N CYS A 152 -11.69 8.15 -26.61
CA CYS A 152 -10.93 8.32 -25.36
C CYS A 152 -11.21 7.24 -24.33
N VAL A 153 -10.13 6.63 -23.80
CA VAL A 153 -10.19 5.76 -22.62
C VAL A 153 -10.01 6.65 -21.39
N PHE A 154 -11.08 6.84 -20.63
CA PHE A 154 -11.03 7.63 -19.38
C PHE A 154 -10.57 6.77 -18.21
N VAL A 155 -9.39 7.08 -17.67
CA VAL A 155 -8.84 6.40 -16.50
C VAL A 155 -9.11 7.24 -15.24
N PHE A 156 -10.09 6.80 -14.45
CA PHE A 156 -10.33 7.37 -13.12
C PHE A 156 -9.33 6.81 -12.10
N GLY A 157 -8.09 7.28 -12.18
CA GLY A 157 -7.07 7.10 -11.15
C GLY A 157 -7.13 8.20 -10.09
N SER A 158 -6.74 7.90 -8.85
CA SER A 158 -6.56 8.89 -7.77
C SER A 158 -5.41 9.89 -8.02
N LYS A 159 -4.76 9.81 -9.18
CA LYS A 159 -3.92 10.84 -9.79
C LYS A 159 -4.33 10.91 -11.26
N THR A 160 -5.01 11.98 -11.61
CA THR A 160 -5.58 12.28 -12.92
C THR A 160 -4.55 12.11 -14.03
N LEU A 161 -4.84 11.25 -15.02
CA LEU A 161 -4.20 11.27 -16.34
C LEU A 161 -5.30 11.07 -17.38
N ILE A 162 -5.52 12.11 -18.19
CA ILE A 162 -6.38 12.08 -19.37
C ILE A 162 -5.46 11.71 -20.54
N PHE A 163 -5.68 10.55 -21.16
CA PHE A 163 -5.02 10.21 -22.43
C PHE A 163 -5.95 10.58 -23.57
N GLN A 164 -5.55 11.56 -24.38
CA GLN A 164 -6.09 11.72 -25.74
C GLN A 164 -5.44 10.65 -26.61
N ALA A 165 -6.25 9.74 -27.16
CA ALA A 165 -5.81 8.95 -28.29
C ALA A 165 -5.88 9.87 -29.52
N ASN A 166 -4.75 10.45 -29.92
CA ASN A 166 -4.62 10.92 -31.30
C ASN A 166 -4.50 9.67 -32.17
N THR A 167 -5.62 9.26 -32.75
CA THR A 167 -5.62 8.53 -34.02
C THR A 167 -5.10 9.48 -35.10
N LEU A 168 -4.04 9.03 -35.78
CA LEU A 168 -3.45 9.49 -37.07
C LEU A 168 -3.90 10.87 -37.59
#